data_AF-A0A9X0BV86-F1
#
_entry.id   AF-A0A9X0BV86-F1
#
_cell.length_a   1.000
_cell.length_b   1.000
_cell.length_c   1.000
_cell.angle_alpha   90.00
_cell.angle_beta   90.00
_cell.angle_gamma   90.00
#
_symmetry.space_group_name_H-M   'P 1'
#
loop_
_entity.id
_entity.type
_entity.pdbx_description
1 polymer ?
#
loop_
_entity_poly.entity_id
_entity_poly.type
_entity_poly.pdbx_seq_one_letter_code
_entity_poly.pdbx_strand_id
1 'polypeptide(L)' 'METAKQAVNYVAETIQGTGAEASKEANKNVAKSNDANVSTRASAAKDALSDKKDEFSHNTKADVHKEAAKN' A
#
# COMPACT_ATOMS: atom_id res chain seq x y z
N MET A 1 -7.96 24.97 -9.92
CA MET A 1 -8.40 24.25 -8.70
C MET A 1 -8.25 22.75 -8.83
N GLU A 2 -8.43 22.15 -10.01
CA GLU A 2 -8.29 20.70 -10.21
C GLU A 2 -6.85 20.21 -10.05
N THR A 3 -5.85 20.89 -10.61
CA THR A 3 -4.43 20.51 -10.48
C THR A 3 -3.97 20.41 -9.02
N ALA A 4 -4.40 21.36 -8.18
CA ALA A 4 -4.09 21.33 -6.74
C ALA A 4 -4.77 20.14 -6.03
N LYS A 5 -6.02 19.82 -6.40
CA LYS A 5 -6.70 18.62 -5.88
C LYS A 5 -6.03 17.33 -6.35
N GLN A 6 -5.61 17.26 -7.62
CA GLN A 6 -4.89 16.12 -8.17
C GLN A 6 -3.53 15.94 -7.47
N ALA A 7 -2.80 17.02 -7.19
CA ALA A 7 -1.56 16.98 -6.42
C ALA A 7 -1.78 16.52 -4.97
N VAL A 8 -2.83 16.98 -4.30
CA VAL A 8 -3.20 16.52 -2.96
C VAL A 8 -3.59 15.04 -2.98
N ASN A 9 -4.38 14.60 -3.96
CA ASN A 9 -4.75 13.20 -4.13
C ASN A 9 -3.51 12.33 -4.41
N TYR A 10 -2.59 12.78 -5.27
CA TYR A 10 -1.32 12.10 -5.51
C TYR A 10 -0.55 11.87 -4.22
N VAL A 11 -0.38 12.91 -3.40
CA VAL A 11 0.35 12.80 -2.13
C VAL A 11 -0.38 11.87 -1.16
N ALA A 12 -1.71 12.00 -1.04
CA ALA A 12 -2.53 11.14 -0.19
C ALA A 12 -2.40 9.66 -0.60
N GLU A 13 -2.56 9.37 -1.90
CA GLU A 13 -2.47 8.02 -2.45
C GLU A 13 -1.03 7.47 -2.34
N THR A 14 -0.02 8.31 -2.50
CA THR A 14 1.39 7.92 -2.28
C THR A 14 1.61 7.49 -0.83
N ILE A 15 1.13 8.28 0.14
CA ILE A 15 1.24 7.96 1.57
C ILE A 15 0.50 6.66 1.88
N GLN A 16 -0.71 6.48 1.34
CA GLN A 16 -1.47 5.24 1.51
C GLN A 16 -0.74 4.03 0.91
N GLY A 17 -0.17 4.17 -0.28
CA GLY A 17 0.66 3.12 -0.90
C GLY A 17 1.89 2.78 -0.06
N THR A 18 2.54 3.78 0.53
CA THR A 18 3.72 3.58 1.41
C THR A 18 3.32 2.89 2.72
N GLY A 19 2.16 3.25 3.28
CA GLY A 19 1.60 2.59 4.45
C GLY A 19 1.26 1.12 4.20
N ALA A 20 0.67 0.82 3.03
CA ALA A 20 0.41 -0.56 2.61
C ALA A 20 1.72 -1.35 2.41
N GLU A 21 2.76 -0.74 1.84
CA GLU A 21 4.10 -1.37 1.72
C GLU A 21 4.70 -1.71 3.10
N ALA A 22 4.61 -0.78 4.06
CA ALA A 22 5.07 -1.00 5.42
C ALA A 22 4.28 -2.12 6.13
N SER A 23 2.95 -2.14 6.00
CA SER A 23 2.09 -3.21 6.54
C SER A 23 2.43 -4.56 5.92
N LYS A 24 2.64 -4.61 4.61
CA LYS A 24 3.08 -5.81 3.88
C LYS A 24 4.43 -6.32 4.38
N GLU A 25 5.42 -5.46 4.62
CA GLU A 25 6.71 -5.89 5.17
C GLU A 25 6.59 -6.41 6.60
N ALA A 26 5.82 -5.73 7.45
CA ALA A 26 5.55 -6.19 8.82
C ALA A 26 4.88 -7.58 8.81
N ASN A 27 3.85 -7.74 7.98
CA ASN A 27 3.12 -8.99 7.79
C ASN A 27 4.00 -10.10 7.20
N LYS A 28 4.90 -9.77 6.27
CA LYS A 28 5.91 -10.72 5.75
C LYS A 28 6.87 -11.16 6.84
N ASN A 29 7.25 -10.27 7.75
CA ASN A 29 8.11 -10.59 8.88
C ASN A 29 7.39 -11.52 9.88
N VAL A 30 6.11 -11.26 10.16
CA VAL A 30 5.27 -12.14 11.02
C VAL A 30 5.06 -13.51 10.36
N ALA A 31 4.78 -13.55 9.05
CA ALA A 31 4.61 -14.80 8.30
C ALA A 31 5.89 -15.66 8.27
N LYS A 32 7.06 -15.03 8.36
CA LYS A 32 8.37 -15.69 8.46
C LYS A 32 8.84 -15.95 9.89
N SER A 33 8.17 -15.38 10.89
CA SER A 33 8.53 -15.57 12.29
C SER A 33 8.28 -17.02 12.71
N ASN A 34 9.29 -17.65 13.32
CA ASN A 34 9.17 -19.01 13.84
C ASN A 34 8.50 -19.04 15.23
N ASP A 35 8.45 -17.90 15.91
CA ASP A 35 7.79 -17.71 17.20
C ASP A 35 6.27 -17.48 17.07
N ALA A 36 5.81 -17.08 15.88
CA ALA A 36 4.39 -16.93 15.59
C ALA A 36 3.75 -18.29 15.26
N ASN A 37 2.58 -18.57 15.85
CA ASN A 37 1.86 -19.80 15.54
C ASN A 37 1.39 -19.83 14.06
N VAL A 38 1.11 -21.03 13.54
CA VAL A 38 0.74 -21.23 12.12
C VAL A 38 -0.47 -20.39 11.69
N SER A 39 -1.45 -20.22 12.57
CA SER A 39 -2.65 -19.40 12.30
C SER A 39 -2.28 -17.92 12.10
N THR A 40 -1.48 -17.36 13.01
CA THR A 40 -0.96 -15.99 12.91
C THR A 40 -0.11 -15.79 11.66
N ARG A 41 0.74 -16.77 11.32
CA ARG A 41 1.56 -16.72 10.11
C ARG A 41 0.72 -16.74 8.83
N ALA A 42 -0.33 -17.57 8.79
CA ALA A 42 -1.23 -17.67 7.65
C ALA A 42 -2.07 -16.39 7.46
N SER A 43 -2.60 -15.83 8.55
CA SER A 43 -3.28 -14.53 8.52
C SER A 43 -2.33 -13.43 8.04
N ALA A 44 -1.12 -13.34 8.60
CA ALA A 44 -0.13 -12.37 8.16
C ALA A 44 0.26 -12.53 6.68
N ALA A 45 0.41 -13.77 6.19
CA ALA A 45 0.65 -14.00 4.77
C ALA A 45 -0.52 -13.52 3.88
N LYS A 46 -1.76 -13.72 4.33
CA LYS A 46 -2.96 -13.23 3.65
C LYS A 46 -3.03 -11.70 3.68
N ASP A 47 -2.79 -11.08 4.82
CA ASP A 47 -2.77 -9.63 4.96
C ASP A 47 -1.66 -9.01 4.10
N ALA A 48 -0.46 -9.59 4.08
CA ALA A 48 0.63 -9.15 3.19
C ALA A 48 0.25 -9.19 1.70
N LEU A 49 -0.56 -10.17 1.27
CA LEU A 49 -1.07 -10.24 -0.10
C LEU A 49 -2.15 -9.18 -0.36
N SER A 50 -3.02 -8.91 0.62
CA SER A 50 -4.01 -7.83 0.53
C SER A 50 -3.31 -6.48 0.45
N ASP A 51 -2.39 -6.21 1.38
CA ASP A 51 -1.58 -5.00 1.42
C ASP A 51 -0.82 -4.77 0.12
N LYS A 52 -0.27 -5.83 -0.50
CA LYS A 52 0.38 -5.72 -1.82
C LYS A 52 -0.58 -5.26 -2.92
N LYS A 53 -1.85 -5.70 -2.86
CA LYS A 53 -2.87 -5.30 -3.81
C LYS A 53 -3.28 -3.84 -3.59
N ASP A 54 -3.44 -3.44 -2.34
CA ASP A 54 -3.73 -2.05 -1.96
C ASP A 54 -2.57 -1.11 -2.32
N GLU A 55 -1.32 -1.49 -2.03
CA GLU A 55 -0.09 -0.81 -2.47
C GLU A 55 -0.11 -0.56 -3.98
N PHE A 56 -0.37 -1.59 -4.78
CA PHE A 56 -0.43 -1.45 -6.24
C PHE A 56 -1.55 -0.52 -6.69
N SER A 57 -2.73 -0.64 -6.09
CA SER A 57 -3.90 0.20 -6.38
C SER A 57 -3.63 1.68 -6.07
N HIS A 58 -3.16 1.97 -4.86
CA HIS A 58 -2.82 3.32 -4.43
C HIS A 58 -1.69 3.93 -5.26
N ASN A 59 -0.64 3.18 -5.55
CA ASN A 59 0.47 3.67 -6.37
C ASN A 59 0.03 3.94 -7.83
N THR A 60 -0.84 3.09 -8.38
CA THR A 60 -1.42 3.29 -9.72
C THR A 60 -2.26 4.57 -9.76
N LYS A 61 -3.14 4.78 -8.78
CA LYS A 61 -3.97 5.98 -8.73
C LYS A 61 -3.13 7.23 -8.48
N ALA A 62 -2.09 7.15 -7.64
CA ALA A 62 -1.14 8.22 -7.47
C ALA A 62 -0.51 8.61 -8.83
N ASP A 63 -0.04 7.64 -9.61
CA ASP A 63 0.53 7.91 -10.93
C ASP A 63 -0.48 8.58 -11.88
N VAL A 64 -1.72 8.08 -11.93
CA VAL A 64 -2.81 8.70 -12.72
C VAL A 64 -3.09 10.13 -12.27
N HIS A 65 -3.16 10.39 -10.97
CA HIS A 65 -3.37 11.74 -10.43
C HIS A 65 -2.19 12.67 -10.75
N LYS A 66 -0.96 12.14 -10.76
CA LYS A 66 0.25 12.88 -11.13
C LYS A 66 0.28 13.23 -12.62
N GLU A 67 -0.10 12.30 -13.49
CA GLU A 67 -0.24 12.55 -14.92
C GLU A 67 -1.37 13.53 -15.22
N ALA A 68 -2.51 13.39 -14.56
CA ALA A 68 -3.63 14.32 -14.67
C ALA A 68 -3.31 15.72 -14.14
N ALA A 69 -2.37 15.84 -13.19
CA ALA A 69 -1.88 17.14 -12.71
C ALA A 69 -0.84 17.79 -13.64
N LYS A 70 -0.27 17.05 -14.60
CA LYS A 70 0.70 17.57 -15.58
C LYS A 70 0.06 18.09 -16.86
N ASN A 71 -1.14 17.61 -17.21
CA ASN A 71 -1.96 18.12 -18.31
C ASN A 71 -2.81 19.32 -17.87
#